data_AF-G5AD57-F1
#
_entry.id   AF-G5AD57-F1
#
_cell.length_a   1.000
_cell.length_b   1.000
_cell.length_c   1.000
_cell.angle_alpha   90.00
_cell.angle_beta   90.00
_cell.angle_gamma   90.00
#
_symmetry.space_group_name_H-M   'P 1'
#
loop_
_entity.id
_entity.type
_entity.pdbx_description
1 polymer ?
#
loop_
_entity_poly.entity_id
_entity_poly.type
_entity_poly.pdbx_seq_one_letter_code
_entity_poly.pdbx_strand_id
1 'polypeptide(L)'
;MQTLEQRRAAEKERHRKSMARKRAEDKATLLARREECAALIVQQRPLLAVSWYQRECEKLEVLSPWSVFGGPTDSDDAVFKPATKLSLLHDKYTDLVELGNAIHRENAELQQALNKYEVFESLVDGDLTRVASDQHKTQQQSEAPSSQRTNSGGCWVQFTEDEDPFYYEAVDASACHDAVVECYPLCVSHHTRFMQLEQPQQFFGWNVQRLADRAWTTEFVGDEAWRVFNTRELYERQHSARVVMHVLQCMDEHTTVALQSLPAPDNSVARRCLTLASKISMDGEGRLCVDILLLGIKPPEDMAQQSGAQLVQDLY
;
A
#
# COMPACT_ATOMS: atom_id res chain seq x y z
N MET A 1 -24.38 0.25 48.48
CA MET A 1 -24.78 -0.34 47.18
C MET A 1 -24.10 0.46 46.09
N GLN A 2 -23.15 -0.14 45.35
CA GLN A 2 -22.59 0.52 44.16
C GLN A 2 -23.67 0.63 43.10
N THR A 3 -23.86 1.82 42.54
CA THR A 3 -24.86 2.07 41.51
C THR A 3 -24.51 1.30 40.24
N LEU A 4 -25.53 0.97 39.44
CA LEU A 4 -25.38 0.18 38.21
C LEU A 4 -24.42 0.85 37.21
N GLU A 5 -24.34 2.18 37.26
CA GLU A 5 -23.38 3.01 36.52
C GLU A 5 -21.93 2.80 36.97
N GLN A 6 -21.66 2.68 38.28
CA GLN A 6 -20.31 2.42 38.80
C GLN A 6 -19.79 1.05 38.36
N ARG A 7 -20.68 0.05 38.26
CA ARG A 7 -20.31 -1.28 37.75
C ARG A 7 -19.97 -1.24 36.26
N ARG A 8 -20.80 -0.57 35.45
CA ARG A 8 -20.53 -0.38 34.02
C ARG A 8 -19.23 0.38 33.77
N ALA A 9 -18.96 1.44 34.54
CA ALA A 9 -17.71 2.19 34.46
C ALA A 9 -16.49 1.31 34.84
N ALA A 10 -16.61 0.49 35.88
CA ALA A 10 -15.56 -0.44 36.28
C ALA A 10 -15.31 -1.55 35.24
N GLU A 11 -16.36 -2.04 34.59
CA GLU A 11 -16.25 -3.02 33.49
C GLU A 11 -15.57 -2.41 32.27
N LYS A 12 -15.96 -1.19 31.86
CA LYS A 12 -15.28 -0.44 30.79
C LYS A 12 -13.79 -0.25 31.11
N GLU A 13 -13.46 0.14 32.34
CA GLU A 13 -12.07 0.34 32.75
C GLU A 13 -11.25 -0.96 32.73
N ARG A 14 -11.85 -2.08 33.15
CA ARG A 14 -11.21 -3.40 33.08
C ARG A 14 -11.01 -3.85 31.63
N HIS A 15 -12.01 -3.65 30.78
CA HIS A 15 -11.91 -3.97 29.36
C HIS A 15 -10.80 -3.14 28.70
N ARG A 16 -10.76 -1.83 28.95
CA ARG A 16 -9.70 -0.92 28.48
C ARG A 16 -8.31 -1.41 28.87
N LYS A 17 -8.10 -1.79 30.14
CA LYS A 17 -6.83 -2.34 30.62
C LYS A 17 -6.47 -3.68 29.97
N SER A 18 -7.45 -4.57 29.81
CA SER A 18 -7.27 -5.86 29.14
C SER A 18 -6.85 -5.69 27.69
N MET A 19 -7.52 -4.78 26.97
CA MET A 19 -7.20 -4.47 25.57
C MET A 19 -5.84 -3.78 25.45
N ALA A 20 -5.51 -2.85 26.35
CA ALA A 20 -4.19 -2.24 26.39
C ALA A 20 -3.07 -3.30 26.59
N ARG A 21 -3.30 -4.28 27.46
CA ARG A 21 -2.36 -5.38 27.69
C ARG A 21 -2.23 -6.28 26.47
N LYS A 22 -3.34 -6.74 25.89
CA LYS A 22 -3.33 -7.58 24.69
C LYS A 22 -2.60 -6.88 23.53
N ARG A 23 -2.88 -5.59 23.32
CA ARG A 23 -2.21 -4.79 22.29
C ARG A 23 -0.72 -4.59 22.57
N ALA A 24 -0.30 -4.49 23.83
CA ALA A 24 1.12 -4.42 24.19
C ALA A 24 1.84 -5.75 23.89
N GLU A 25 1.18 -6.88 24.15
CA GLU A 25 1.66 -8.22 23.78
C GLU A 25 1.77 -8.33 22.25
N ASP A 26 0.74 -7.91 21.50
CA ASP A 26 0.76 -7.90 20.03
C ASP A 26 1.88 -7.00 19.48
N LYS A 27 2.10 -5.81 20.06
CA LYS A 27 3.21 -4.91 19.67
C LYS A 27 4.58 -5.56 19.90
N ALA A 28 4.77 -6.25 21.02
CA ALA A 28 6.01 -6.96 21.30
C ALA A 28 6.27 -8.08 20.27
N THR A 29 5.22 -8.84 19.90
CA THR A 29 5.35 -9.87 18.87
C THR A 29 5.66 -9.29 17.49
N LEU A 30 5.03 -8.18 17.09
CA LEU A 30 5.32 -7.51 15.82
C LEU A 30 6.74 -6.96 15.75
N LEU A 31 7.25 -6.39 16.85
CA LEU A 31 8.64 -5.92 16.91
C LEU A 31 9.62 -7.08 16.76
N ALA A 32 9.40 -8.19 17.47
CA ALA A 32 10.23 -9.39 17.32
C ALA A 32 10.21 -9.93 15.88
N ARG A 33 9.05 -9.96 15.23
CA ARG A 33 8.93 -10.37 13.81
C ARG A 33 9.62 -9.40 12.86
N ARG A 34 9.60 -8.10 13.14
CA ARG A 34 10.34 -7.10 12.34
C ARG A 34 11.84 -7.27 12.47
N GLU A 35 12.35 -7.56 13.66
CA GLU A 35 13.76 -7.88 13.88
C GLU A 35 14.18 -9.14 13.12
N GLU A 36 13.34 -10.17 13.14
CA GLU A 36 13.53 -11.40 12.36
C GLU A 36 13.55 -11.12 10.84
N CYS A 37 12.58 -10.35 10.33
CA CYS A 37 12.57 -9.94 8.92
C CYS A 37 13.80 -9.11 8.55
N ALA A 38 14.23 -8.19 9.40
CA ALA A 38 15.44 -7.40 9.16
C ALA A 38 16.69 -8.29 9.12
N ALA A 39 16.79 -9.27 10.01
CA ALA A 39 17.87 -10.26 10.00
C ALA A 39 17.86 -11.11 8.72
N LEU A 40 16.68 -11.57 8.28
CA LEU A 40 16.51 -12.32 7.04
C LEU A 40 16.90 -11.49 5.82
N ILE A 41 16.52 -10.21 5.76
CA ILE A 41 16.93 -9.29 4.68
C ILE A 41 18.44 -9.15 4.63
N VAL A 42 19.09 -8.99 5.79
CA VAL A 42 20.56 -8.92 5.86
C VAL A 42 21.21 -10.22 5.38
N GLN A 43 20.63 -11.38 5.71
CA GLN A 43 21.10 -12.69 5.24
C GLN A 43 20.87 -12.93 3.74
N GLN A 44 19.75 -12.45 3.18
CA GLN A 44 19.42 -12.64 1.75
C GLN A 44 20.19 -11.71 0.83
N ARG A 45 20.57 -10.51 1.30
CA ARG A 45 21.29 -9.51 0.52
C ARG A 45 22.56 -10.04 -0.17
N PRO A 46 23.47 -10.78 0.48
CA PRO A 46 24.64 -11.36 -0.19
C PRO A 46 24.27 -12.47 -1.19
N LEU A 47 23.25 -13.29 -0.90
CA LEU A 47 22.79 -14.35 -1.81
C LEU A 47 22.22 -13.76 -3.11
N LEU A 48 21.41 -12.71 -2.97
CA LEU A 48 20.86 -11.98 -4.11
C LEU A 48 21.96 -11.28 -4.91
N ALA A 49 22.96 -10.68 -4.25
CA ALA A 49 24.10 -10.07 -4.93
C ALA A 49 24.92 -11.08 -5.73
N VAL A 50 25.14 -12.29 -5.22
CA VAL A 50 25.82 -13.38 -5.95
C VAL A 50 25.01 -13.83 -7.16
N SER A 51 23.69 -14.04 -6.99
CA SER A 51 22.80 -14.42 -8.10
C SER A 51 22.70 -13.34 -9.18
N TRP A 52 22.74 -12.07 -8.78
CA TRP A 52 22.74 -10.93 -9.69
C TRP A 52 24.07 -10.85 -10.46
N TYR A 53 25.20 -11.02 -9.77
CA TYR A 53 26.51 -11.06 -10.41
C TYR A 53 26.65 -12.23 -11.38
N GLN A 54 26.15 -13.43 -11.02
CA GLN A 54 26.11 -14.58 -11.92
C GLN A 54 25.27 -14.32 -13.17
N ARG A 55 24.05 -13.77 -13.03
CA ARG A 55 23.22 -13.39 -14.18
C ARG A 55 23.87 -12.32 -15.05
N GLU A 56 24.60 -11.38 -14.47
CA GLU A 56 25.26 -10.33 -15.23
C GLU A 56 26.51 -10.85 -15.96
N CYS A 57 27.24 -11.79 -15.35
CA CYS A 57 28.29 -12.56 -16.03
C CYS A 57 27.73 -13.42 -17.19
N GLU A 58 26.60 -14.11 -16.99
CA GLU A 58 25.92 -14.86 -18.05
C GLU A 58 25.46 -13.94 -19.20
N LYS A 59 24.96 -12.74 -18.90
CA LYS A 59 24.63 -11.75 -19.94
C LYS A 59 25.86 -11.21 -20.67
N LEU A 60 26.98 -11.03 -19.97
CA LEU A 60 28.25 -10.62 -20.59
C LEU A 60 28.84 -11.73 -21.46
N GLU A 61 28.64 -13.00 -21.12
CA GLU A 61 28.96 -14.14 -21.99
C GLU A 61 28.02 -14.24 -23.20
N VAL A 62 26.78 -13.75 -23.10
CA VAL A 62 25.84 -13.59 -24.23
C VAL A 62 26.14 -12.33 -25.06
N LEU A 63 26.85 -11.34 -24.51
CA LEU A 63 27.26 -10.08 -25.15
C LEU A 63 28.74 -10.03 -25.58
N SER A 64 29.38 -11.19 -25.82
CA SER A 64 30.52 -11.28 -26.74
C SER A 64 30.17 -11.96 -28.08
N PRO A 65 29.47 -11.28 -29.02
CA PRO A 65 29.28 -11.78 -30.37
C PRO A 65 30.50 -11.69 -31.30
N TRP A 66 31.65 -11.16 -30.87
CA TRP A 66 32.77 -10.78 -31.77
C TRP A 66 34.06 -11.57 -31.57
N SER A 67 33.96 -12.90 -31.46
CA SER A 67 35.09 -13.80 -31.72
C SER A 67 34.77 -14.93 -32.72
N VAL A 68 33.60 -14.89 -33.38
CA VAL A 68 33.19 -15.92 -34.37
C VAL A 68 33.33 -15.46 -35.83
N PHE A 69 33.44 -14.16 -36.12
CA PHE A 69 33.64 -13.69 -37.49
C PHE A 69 34.77 -12.65 -37.61
N GLY A 70 35.97 -13.17 -37.86
CA GLY A 70 37.00 -12.59 -38.73
C GLY A 70 37.46 -11.14 -38.49
N GLY A 71 38.64 -11.00 -37.89
CA GLY A 71 39.57 -9.88 -38.13
C GLY A 71 41.00 -10.44 -38.24
N PRO A 72 41.83 -9.95 -39.19
CA PRO A 72 42.92 -10.74 -39.78
C PRO A 72 44.25 -10.52 -39.06
N THR A 73 45.05 -11.57 -38.93
CA THR A 73 46.42 -11.63 -39.47
C THR A 73 47.05 -13.00 -39.21
N ASP A 74 47.85 -13.40 -40.19
CA ASP A 74 48.62 -14.62 -40.28
C ASP A 74 49.30 -15.04 -38.97
N SER A 75 49.18 -16.32 -38.62
CA SER A 75 50.29 -17.27 -38.59
C SER A 75 49.95 -18.46 -37.69
N ASP A 76 49.99 -19.62 -38.35
CA ASP A 76 50.27 -20.97 -37.88
C ASP A 76 49.76 -21.50 -36.53
N ASP A 77 49.28 -22.75 -36.67
CA ASP A 77 49.16 -23.83 -35.70
C ASP A 77 47.81 -24.12 -35.02
N ALA A 78 47.59 -25.44 -34.96
CA ALA A 78 46.58 -26.21 -34.23
C ALA A 78 45.20 -26.36 -34.89
N VAL A 79 45.17 -27.24 -35.90
CA VAL A 79 44.37 -28.48 -35.91
C VAL A 79 43.54 -28.72 -34.63
N PHE A 80 42.32 -28.18 -34.53
CA PHE A 80 41.27 -28.73 -33.68
C PHE A 80 39.88 -28.58 -34.31
N LYS A 81 39.19 -29.72 -34.38
CA LYS A 81 38.07 -30.10 -35.25
C LYS A 81 36.82 -29.19 -35.10
N PRO A 82 36.13 -28.81 -36.21
CA PRO A 82 34.86 -28.07 -36.16
C PRO A 82 33.67 -28.86 -35.57
N ALA A 83 33.82 -30.18 -35.38
CA ALA A 83 32.78 -31.07 -34.85
C ALA A 83 32.38 -30.76 -33.39
N THR A 84 33.28 -30.21 -32.56
CA THR A 84 33.03 -29.93 -31.15
C THR A 84 32.22 -28.66 -30.92
N LYS A 85 32.35 -27.63 -31.79
CA LYS A 85 31.56 -26.39 -31.67
C LYS A 85 30.09 -26.60 -32.07
N LEU A 86 29.84 -27.46 -33.05
CA LEU A 86 28.48 -27.80 -33.51
C LEU A 86 27.78 -28.73 -32.51
N SER A 87 28.52 -29.64 -31.87
CA SER A 87 28.02 -30.44 -30.74
C SER A 87 27.61 -29.56 -29.55
N LEU A 88 28.45 -28.60 -29.15
CA LEU A 88 28.16 -27.70 -28.03
C LEU A 88 26.93 -26.82 -28.29
N LEU A 89 26.73 -26.39 -29.54
CA LEU A 89 25.55 -25.62 -29.93
C LEU A 89 24.28 -26.48 -29.91
N HIS A 90 24.40 -27.76 -30.31
CA HIS A 90 23.30 -28.72 -30.27
C HIS A 90 22.91 -29.05 -28.82
N ASP A 91 23.89 -29.19 -27.92
CA ASP A 91 23.66 -29.42 -26.50
C ASP A 91 22.93 -28.21 -25.87
N LYS A 92 23.40 -26.98 -26.13
CA LYS A 92 22.72 -25.75 -25.68
C LYS A 92 21.30 -25.59 -26.23
N TYR A 93 21.08 -25.99 -27.49
CA TYR A 93 19.74 -25.98 -28.08
C TYR A 93 18.83 -27.02 -27.42
N THR A 94 19.38 -28.19 -27.09
CA THR A 94 18.66 -29.26 -26.38
C THR A 94 18.25 -28.79 -24.99
N ASP A 95 19.15 -28.16 -24.24
CA ASP A 95 18.86 -27.58 -22.91
C ASP A 95 17.76 -26.51 -22.96
N LEU A 96 17.78 -25.65 -23.99
CA LEU A 96 16.74 -24.61 -24.18
C LEU A 96 15.37 -25.21 -24.53
N VAL A 97 15.34 -26.28 -25.33
CA VAL A 97 14.11 -26.99 -25.66
C VAL A 97 13.56 -27.73 -24.43
N GLU A 98 14.43 -28.34 -23.63
CA GLU A 98 14.04 -28.98 -22.37
C GLU A 98 13.49 -27.97 -21.36
N LEU A 99 14.12 -26.79 -21.25
CA LEU A 99 13.63 -25.70 -20.42
C LEU A 99 12.27 -25.17 -20.91
N GLY A 100 12.10 -24.98 -22.22
CA GLY A 100 10.81 -24.60 -22.81
C GLY A 100 9.72 -25.64 -22.52
N ASN A 101 10.05 -26.93 -22.62
CA ASN A 101 9.13 -28.01 -22.28
C ASN A 101 8.83 -28.09 -20.76
N ALA A 102 9.76 -27.70 -19.90
CA ALA A 102 9.52 -27.58 -18.46
C ALA A 102 8.55 -26.43 -18.16
N ILE A 103 8.76 -25.26 -18.77
CA ILE A 103 7.87 -24.10 -18.63
C ILE A 103 6.46 -24.40 -19.16
N HIS A 104 6.34 -25.11 -20.29
CA HIS A 104 5.03 -25.50 -20.82
C HIS A 104 4.29 -26.47 -19.89
N ARG A 105 5.01 -27.38 -19.21
CA ARG A 105 4.41 -28.26 -18.20
C ARG A 105 3.96 -27.48 -16.97
N GLU A 106 4.80 -26.59 -16.46
CA GLU A 106 4.45 -25.74 -15.31
C GLU A 106 3.25 -24.84 -15.62
N ASN A 107 3.19 -24.25 -16.81
CA ASN A 107 2.03 -23.47 -17.25
C ASN A 107 0.76 -24.33 -17.36
N ALA A 108 0.86 -25.58 -17.84
CA ALA A 108 -0.28 -26.49 -17.87
C ALA A 108 -0.75 -26.88 -16.46
N GLU A 109 0.18 -27.08 -15.52
CA GLU A 109 -0.13 -27.34 -14.10
C GLU A 109 -0.78 -26.13 -13.43
N LEU A 110 -0.27 -24.92 -13.70
CA LEU A 110 -0.86 -23.66 -13.24
C LEU A 110 -2.25 -23.43 -13.80
N GLN A 111 -2.48 -23.73 -15.09
CA GLN A 111 -3.82 -23.67 -15.69
C GLN A 111 -4.77 -24.69 -15.05
N GLN A 112 -4.31 -25.91 -14.75
CA GLN A 112 -5.12 -26.88 -14.01
C GLN A 112 -5.41 -26.42 -12.59
N ALA A 113 -4.47 -25.76 -11.92
CA ALA A 113 -4.67 -25.19 -10.59
C ALA A 113 -5.68 -24.04 -10.63
N LEU A 114 -5.57 -23.13 -11.59
CA LEU A 114 -6.53 -22.05 -11.82
C LEU A 114 -7.93 -22.59 -12.08
N ASN A 115 -8.08 -23.59 -12.96
CA ASN A 115 -9.38 -24.20 -13.22
C ASN A 115 -9.97 -24.86 -11.94
N LYS A 116 -9.13 -25.44 -11.08
CA LYS A 116 -9.61 -25.94 -9.77
C LYS A 116 -10.07 -24.80 -8.87
N TYR A 117 -9.33 -23.68 -8.83
CA TYR A 117 -9.72 -22.50 -8.06
C TYR A 117 -11.03 -21.88 -8.57
N GLU A 118 -11.23 -21.80 -9.89
CA GLU A 118 -12.47 -21.31 -10.50
C GLU A 118 -13.66 -22.21 -10.16
N VAL A 119 -13.45 -23.54 -10.15
CA VAL A 119 -14.47 -24.49 -9.66
C VAL A 119 -14.76 -24.26 -8.18
N PHE A 120 -13.74 -24.07 -7.33
CA PHE A 120 -13.96 -23.73 -5.92
C PHE A 120 -14.71 -22.41 -5.74
N GLU A 121 -14.38 -21.38 -6.51
CA GLU A 121 -15.05 -20.08 -6.49
C GLU A 121 -16.53 -20.23 -6.88
N SER A 122 -16.83 -20.99 -7.94
CA SER A 122 -18.21 -21.28 -8.35
C SER A 122 -19.01 -22.09 -7.30
N LEU A 123 -18.34 -22.97 -6.55
CA LEU A 123 -18.94 -23.73 -5.45
C LEU A 123 -19.20 -22.84 -4.22
N VAL A 124 -18.28 -21.93 -3.91
CA VAL A 124 -18.43 -20.95 -2.83
C VAL A 124 -19.55 -19.96 -3.13
N ASP A 125 -19.66 -19.48 -4.37
CA ASP A 125 -20.77 -18.62 -4.81
C ASP A 125 -22.12 -19.35 -4.83
N GLY A 126 -22.11 -20.64 -5.18
CA GLY A 126 -23.29 -21.52 -5.10
C GLY A 126 -23.75 -21.80 -3.66
N ASP A 127 -22.82 -21.88 -2.71
CA ASP A 127 -23.13 -22.05 -1.28
C ASP A 127 -23.55 -20.71 -0.63
N LEU A 128 -22.97 -19.58 -1.04
CA LEU A 128 -23.40 -18.24 -0.61
C LEU A 128 -24.85 -17.93 -1.03
N THR A 129 -25.26 -18.36 -2.22
CA THR A 129 -26.66 -18.20 -2.70
C THR A 129 -27.65 -19.12 -1.99
N ARG A 130 -27.22 -20.31 -1.53
CA ARG A 130 -28.06 -21.22 -0.72
C ARG A 130 -28.18 -20.76 0.74
N VAL A 131 -27.10 -20.26 1.35
CA VAL A 131 -27.13 -19.74 2.73
C VAL A 131 -27.91 -18.42 2.84
N ALA A 132 -27.91 -17.59 1.79
CA ALA A 132 -28.69 -16.35 1.73
C ALA A 132 -30.22 -16.58 1.79
N SER A 133 -30.70 -17.75 1.37
CA SER A 133 -32.14 -18.05 1.37
C SER A 133 -32.68 -18.51 2.73
N ASP A 134 -31.84 -19.09 3.59
CA ASP A 134 -32.25 -19.64 4.89
C ASP A 134 -31.89 -18.75 6.09
N GLN A 135 -31.04 -17.72 5.93
CA GLN A 135 -30.61 -16.84 7.03
C GLN A 135 -31.36 -15.50 7.15
N HIS A 136 -32.43 -15.27 6.36
CA HIS A 136 -33.16 -13.99 6.39
C HIS A 136 -34.00 -13.73 7.66
N LYS A 137 -33.88 -14.56 8.70
CA LYS A 137 -34.44 -14.30 10.03
C LYS A 137 -33.38 -14.57 11.09
N THR A 138 -32.75 -13.49 11.55
CA THR A 138 -32.13 -13.28 12.88
C THR A 138 -30.64 -12.93 12.80
N GLN A 139 -30.36 -11.61 12.96
CA GLN A 139 -29.10 -11.01 13.49
C GLN A 139 -27.80 -11.24 12.70
N GLN A 140 -26.83 -10.34 12.61
CA GLN A 140 -26.60 -8.92 12.85
C GLN A 140 -25.14 -8.73 12.41
N GLN A 141 -24.80 -7.55 11.87
CA GLN A 141 -23.46 -6.95 11.91
C GLN A 141 -22.30 -7.76 11.29
N SER A 142 -22.05 -7.50 10.00
CA SER A 142 -20.69 -7.53 9.49
C SER A 142 -20.48 -6.28 8.64
N GLU A 143 -19.49 -5.48 9.04
CA GLU A 143 -18.99 -4.30 8.34
C GLU A 143 -18.56 -4.71 6.93
N ALA A 144 -19.40 -4.39 5.95
CA ALA A 144 -19.03 -4.34 4.54
C ALA A 144 -18.81 -2.87 4.17
N PRO A 145 -17.85 -2.57 3.26
CA PRO A 145 -17.48 -1.20 2.93
C PRO A 145 -18.70 -0.47 2.40
N SER A 146 -19.04 0.66 3.03
CA SER A 146 -20.13 1.53 2.61
C SER A 146 -19.75 2.27 1.32
N SER A 147 -19.62 1.53 0.22
CA SER A 147 -19.65 2.09 -1.11
C SER A 147 -21.08 2.60 -1.34
N GLN A 148 -21.20 3.90 -1.63
CA GLN A 148 -22.44 4.58 -2.03
C GLN A 148 -23.44 4.89 -0.90
N ARG A 149 -23.12 5.89 -0.06
CA ARG A 149 -24.16 6.79 0.47
C ARG A 149 -23.99 8.16 -0.16
N THR A 150 -24.53 8.31 -1.36
CA THR A 150 -24.73 9.63 -1.95
C THR A 150 -25.96 10.28 -1.31
N ASN A 151 -25.68 11.37 -0.58
CA ASN A 151 -26.50 12.56 -0.37
C ASN A 151 -27.76 12.50 0.53
N SER A 152 -27.75 13.43 1.50
CA SER A 152 -28.86 14.03 2.27
C SER A 152 -29.21 13.51 3.67
N GLY A 153 -28.37 12.68 4.29
CA GLY A 153 -28.54 12.35 5.72
C GLY A 153 -27.20 12.25 6.43
N GLY A 154 -27.08 12.88 7.59
CA GLY A 154 -25.94 12.64 8.47
C GLY A 154 -26.04 11.25 9.13
N CYS A 155 -24.91 10.76 9.62
CA CYS A 155 -24.79 9.43 10.21
C CYS A 155 -24.10 9.51 11.58
N TRP A 156 -24.40 8.55 12.44
CA TRP A 156 -23.65 8.36 13.67
C TRP A 156 -22.40 7.54 13.37
N VAL A 157 -21.24 8.09 13.71
CA VAL A 157 -19.93 7.49 13.50
C VAL A 157 -19.30 7.22 14.86
N GLN A 158 -18.81 6.00 15.05
CA GLN A 158 -18.00 5.64 16.20
C GLN A 158 -16.53 5.62 15.79
N PHE A 159 -15.72 6.53 16.33
CA PHE A 159 -14.31 6.66 15.96
C PHE A 159 -13.44 5.57 16.60
N THR A 160 -13.68 5.28 17.89
CA THR A 160 -13.07 4.17 18.59
C THR A 160 -14.10 3.47 19.47
N GLU A 161 -13.90 2.18 19.75
CA GLU A 161 -14.79 1.38 20.61
C GLU A 161 -14.93 1.97 22.02
N ASP A 162 -13.91 2.71 22.48
CA ASP A 162 -13.83 3.28 23.83
C ASP A 162 -14.50 4.66 23.96
N GLU A 163 -14.95 5.25 22.85
CA GLU A 163 -15.49 6.61 22.80
C GLU A 163 -16.97 6.63 22.39
N ASP A 164 -17.67 7.70 22.81
CA ASP A 164 -19.06 7.91 22.44
C ASP A 164 -19.16 8.27 20.93
N PRO A 165 -20.14 7.69 20.21
CA PRO A 165 -20.38 8.03 18.81
C PRO A 165 -20.71 9.52 18.64
N PHE A 166 -20.33 10.09 17.51
CA PHE A 166 -20.65 11.47 17.12
C PHE A 166 -21.46 11.48 15.83
N TYR A 167 -22.25 12.54 15.63
CA TYR A 167 -23.03 12.73 14.41
C TYR A 167 -22.17 13.47 13.37
N TYR A 168 -22.06 12.89 12.19
CA TYR A 168 -21.37 13.46 11.04
C TYR A 168 -22.39 13.81 9.96
N GLU A 169 -22.31 15.03 9.43
CA GLU A 169 -23.09 15.46 8.27
C GLU A 169 -22.17 15.53 7.05
N ALA A 170 -22.63 14.92 5.96
CA ALA A 170 -21.88 14.84 4.72
C ALA A 170 -21.62 16.26 4.17
N VAL A 171 -20.37 16.50 3.74
CA VAL A 171 -20.01 17.76 3.10
C VAL A 171 -20.56 17.76 1.67
N ASP A 172 -20.89 18.93 1.16
CA ASP A 172 -21.32 19.06 -0.22
C ASP A 172 -20.16 18.74 -1.18
N ALA A 173 -20.47 17.93 -2.21
CA ALA A 173 -19.47 17.50 -3.17
C ALA A 173 -18.87 18.70 -3.92
N SER A 174 -19.66 19.71 -4.29
CA SER A 174 -19.14 20.85 -5.06
C SER A 174 -18.13 21.66 -4.25
N ALA A 175 -18.40 21.89 -2.96
CA ALA A 175 -17.47 22.56 -2.06
C ALA A 175 -16.14 21.80 -1.89
N CYS A 176 -16.17 20.47 -1.85
CA CYS A 176 -14.95 19.67 -1.79
C CYS A 176 -14.14 19.74 -3.09
N HIS A 177 -14.81 19.68 -4.25
CA HIS A 177 -14.13 19.84 -5.53
C HIS A 177 -13.49 21.23 -5.67
N ASP A 178 -14.21 22.29 -5.28
CA ASP A 178 -13.70 23.66 -5.31
C ASP A 178 -12.44 23.80 -4.44
N ALA A 179 -12.43 23.21 -3.24
CA ALA A 179 -11.26 23.21 -2.36
C ALA A 179 -10.05 22.47 -2.97
N VAL A 180 -10.29 21.34 -3.65
CA VAL A 180 -9.25 20.60 -4.38
C VAL A 180 -8.70 21.45 -5.53
N VAL A 181 -9.59 22.07 -6.32
CA VAL A 181 -9.20 22.93 -7.45
C VAL A 181 -8.40 24.15 -6.98
N GLU A 182 -8.78 24.76 -5.85
CA GLU A 182 -8.06 25.90 -5.27
C GLU A 182 -6.64 25.52 -4.83
N CYS A 183 -6.47 24.33 -4.24
CA CYS A 183 -5.17 23.87 -3.74
C CYS A 183 -4.31 23.16 -4.81
N TYR A 184 -4.90 22.78 -5.94
CA TYR A 184 -4.21 22.07 -7.02
C TYR A 184 -2.94 22.80 -7.53
N PRO A 185 -2.95 24.11 -7.81
CA PRO A 185 -1.74 24.81 -8.25
C PRO A 185 -0.57 24.71 -7.27
N LEU A 186 -0.87 24.71 -5.96
CA LEU A 186 0.15 24.55 -4.92
C LEU A 186 0.76 23.13 -4.99
N CYS A 187 -0.07 22.10 -5.15
CA CYS A 187 0.36 20.72 -5.35
C CYS A 187 1.29 20.59 -6.57
N VAL A 188 0.88 21.14 -7.72
CA VAL A 188 1.69 21.15 -8.95
C VAL A 188 3.02 21.87 -8.74
N SER A 189 3.03 22.99 -8.01
CA SER A 189 4.26 23.73 -7.72
C SER A 189 5.23 22.94 -6.84
N HIS A 190 4.72 22.23 -5.82
CA HIS A 190 5.52 21.37 -4.95
C HIS A 190 6.07 20.17 -5.72
N HIS A 191 5.25 19.55 -6.56
CA HIS A 191 5.66 18.47 -7.44
C HIS A 191 6.77 18.92 -8.39
N THR A 192 6.60 20.06 -9.06
CA THR A 192 7.60 20.63 -9.97
C THR A 192 8.93 20.89 -9.25
N ARG A 193 8.87 21.47 -8.04
CA ARG A 193 10.05 21.70 -7.20
C ARG A 193 10.73 20.39 -6.82
N PHE A 194 9.96 19.36 -6.46
CA PHE A 194 10.49 18.04 -6.13
C PHE A 194 11.17 17.38 -7.33
N MET A 195 10.59 17.51 -8.52
CA MET A 195 11.14 16.94 -9.75
C MET A 195 12.46 17.60 -10.19
N GLN A 196 12.71 18.84 -9.76
CA GLN A 196 13.97 19.55 -9.98
C GLN A 196 15.08 19.17 -8.99
N LEU A 197 14.81 18.33 -7.99
CA LEU A 197 15.84 17.90 -7.03
C LEU A 197 16.81 16.90 -7.67
N GLU A 198 18.05 17.34 -7.87
CA GLU A 198 19.16 16.50 -8.33
C GLU A 198 19.82 15.71 -7.19
N GLN A 199 19.70 16.19 -5.94
CA GLN A 199 20.30 15.60 -4.76
C GLN A 199 19.24 15.09 -3.78
N PRO A 200 19.53 14.03 -2.99
CA PRO A 200 18.65 13.58 -1.92
C PRO A 200 18.40 14.72 -0.93
N GLN A 201 17.14 15.05 -0.69
CA GLN A 201 16.76 16.06 0.28
C GLN A 201 16.30 15.41 1.58
N GLN A 202 16.73 15.96 2.71
CA GLN A 202 16.25 15.49 4.00
C GLN A 202 14.84 16.02 4.27
N PHE A 203 13.87 15.13 4.42
CA PHE A 203 12.50 15.43 4.85
C PHE A 203 12.17 14.59 6.08
N PHE A 204 11.84 15.24 7.19
CA PHE A 204 11.45 14.58 8.45
C PHE A 204 12.43 13.48 8.92
N GLY A 205 13.73 13.69 8.72
CA GLY A 205 14.77 12.72 9.08
C GLY A 205 15.01 11.61 8.04
N TRP A 206 14.21 11.58 6.96
CA TRP A 206 14.39 10.69 5.82
C TRP A 206 15.14 11.39 4.70
N ASN A 207 15.95 10.65 3.95
CA ASN A 207 16.53 11.16 2.71
C ASN A 207 15.59 10.77 1.57
N VAL A 208 14.95 11.76 0.97
CA VAL A 208 14.05 11.58 -0.17
C VAL A 208 14.84 11.86 -1.43
N GLN A 209 14.86 10.88 -2.33
CA GLN A 209 15.53 10.99 -3.62
C GLN A 209 14.54 10.66 -4.73
N ARG A 210 14.64 11.40 -5.84
CA ARG A 210 13.88 11.10 -7.05
C ARG A 210 14.30 9.74 -7.59
N LEU A 211 13.34 8.82 -7.71
CA LEU A 211 13.56 7.55 -8.40
C LEU A 211 13.62 7.82 -9.91
N ALA A 212 14.72 7.45 -10.55
CA ALA A 212 14.87 7.62 -11.99
C ALA A 212 14.04 6.56 -12.75
N ASP A 213 12.95 7.04 -13.35
CA ASP A 213 12.46 6.67 -14.67
C ASP A 213 11.93 5.23 -14.87
N ARG A 214 10.78 4.94 -14.24
CA ARG A 214 9.85 3.90 -14.71
C ARG A 214 8.40 4.31 -14.41
N ALA A 215 7.71 4.86 -15.42
CA ALA A 215 6.34 5.38 -15.33
C ALA A 215 5.30 4.38 -14.78
N TRP A 216 5.49 3.07 -14.99
CA TRP A 216 4.59 2.04 -14.44
C TRP A 216 4.73 1.87 -12.92
N THR A 217 5.86 2.28 -12.34
CA THR A 217 6.10 2.16 -10.89
C THR A 217 5.40 3.28 -10.13
N THR A 218 5.28 4.46 -10.73
CA THR A 218 4.65 5.63 -10.10
C THR A 218 3.13 5.48 -10.04
N GLU A 219 2.51 4.96 -11.09
CA GLU A 219 1.07 4.66 -11.11
C GLU A 219 0.72 3.57 -10.09
N PHE A 220 1.44 2.44 -10.11
CA PHE A 220 1.22 1.36 -9.14
C PHE A 220 1.39 1.83 -7.69
N VAL A 221 2.44 2.59 -7.39
CA VAL A 221 2.67 3.12 -6.03
C VAL A 221 1.57 4.10 -5.63
N GLY A 222 1.10 4.94 -6.55
CA GLY A 222 0.00 5.86 -6.31
C GLY A 222 -1.33 5.15 -6.04
N ASP A 223 -1.64 4.13 -6.84
CA ASP A 223 -2.84 3.28 -6.66
C ASP A 223 -2.81 2.53 -5.35
N GLU A 224 -1.66 1.94 -5.02
CA GLU A 224 -1.47 1.21 -3.79
C GLU A 224 -1.53 2.15 -2.57
N ALA A 225 -0.94 3.34 -2.67
CA ALA A 225 -1.05 4.36 -1.62
C ALA A 225 -2.50 4.81 -1.43
N TRP A 226 -3.26 4.99 -2.52
CA TRP A 226 -4.69 5.32 -2.47
C TRP A 226 -5.49 4.19 -1.82
N ARG A 227 -5.20 2.93 -2.16
CA ARG A 227 -5.82 1.75 -1.57
C ARG A 227 -5.55 1.66 -0.06
N VAL A 228 -4.29 1.86 0.34
CA VAL A 228 -3.89 1.86 1.76
C VAL A 228 -4.60 2.99 2.50
N PHE A 229 -4.67 4.20 1.93
CA PHE A 229 -5.35 5.34 2.55
C PHE A 229 -6.85 5.10 2.74
N ASN A 230 -7.53 4.47 1.78
CA ASN A 230 -8.97 4.22 1.86
C ASN A 230 -9.33 2.94 2.64
N THR A 231 -8.35 2.16 3.07
CA THR A 231 -8.57 0.92 3.83
C THR A 231 -8.02 1.07 5.23
N ARG A 232 -8.92 1.15 6.22
CA ARG A 232 -8.58 1.34 7.63
C ARG A 232 -7.49 0.39 8.10
N GLU A 233 -7.66 -0.90 7.89
CA GLU A 233 -6.76 -1.92 8.42
C GLU A 233 -5.36 -1.81 7.82
N LEU A 234 -5.26 -1.43 6.54
CA LEU A 234 -3.97 -1.23 5.87
C LEU A 234 -3.29 0.04 6.35
N TYR A 235 -4.05 1.14 6.47
CA TYR A 235 -3.54 2.42 6.97
C TYR A 235 -3.01 2.29 8.40
N GLU A 236 -3.79 1.69 9.30
CA GLU A 236 -3.40 1.52 10.71
C GLU A 236 -2.15 0.63 10.85
N ARG A 237 -1.99 -0.39 9.99
CA ARG A 237 -0.80 -1.27 9.99
C ARG A 237 0.49 -0.58 9.54
N GLN A 238 0.39 0.48 8.73
CA GLN A 238 1.56 1.21 8.25
C GLN A 238 2.25 1.97 9.39
N HIS A 239 1.50 2.39 10.41
CA HIS A 239 2.02 3.18 11.51
C HIS A 239 2.54 2.31 12.66
N SER A 240 3.68 2.71 13.23
CA SER A 240 4.24 2.06 14.43
C SER A 240 3.65 2.63 15.74
N ALA A 241 3.06 3.82 15.67
CA ALA A 241 2.28 4.45 16.73
C ALA A 241 0.79 4.19 16.51
N ARG A 242 -0.03 4.29 17.56
CA ARG A 242 -1.47 4.08 17.46
C ARG A 242 -2.08 5.19 16.59
N VAL A 243 -2.57 4.80 15.41
CA VAL A 243 -3.33 5.64 14.50
C VAL A 243 -4.64 4.92 14.21
N VAL A 244 -5.73 5.67 14.11
CA VAL A 244 -7.06 5.21 13.71
C VAL A 244 -7.52 6.09 12.57
N MET A 245 -8.08 5.48 11.51
CA MET A 245 -8.60 6.19 10.35
C MET A 245 -10.00 5.68 10.01
N HIS A 246 -10.92 6.61 9.78
CA HIS A 246 -12.26 6.33 9.28
C HIS A 246 -12.55 7.18 8.06
N VAL A 247 -12.86 6.54 6.93
CA VAL A 247 -13.45 7.22 5.78
C VAL A 247 -14.89 7.56 6.14
N LEU A 248 -15.19 8.86 6.22
CA LEU A 248 -16.51 9.38 6.58
C LEU A 248 -17.42 9.50 5.34
N GLN A 249 -16.83 9.85 4.20
CA GLN A 249 -17.56 10.06 2.95
C GLN A 249 -16.66 9.77 1.75
N CYS A 250 -17.16 8.99 0.80
CA CYS A 250 -16.58 8.86 -0.53
C CYS A 250 -17.39 9.71 -1.50
N MET A 251 -16.78 10.74 -2.09
CA MET A 251 -17.45 11.61 -3.08
C MET A 251 -17.48 10.93 -4.44
N ASP A 252 -16.33 10.41 -4.85
CA ASP A 252 -16.10 9.72 -6.10
C ASP A 252 -14.94 8.70 -5.92
N GLU A 253 -14.44 8.14 -7.02
CA GLU A 253 -13.34 7.17 -7.02
C GLU A 253 -11.99 7.77 -6.58
N HIS A 254 -11.86 9.08 -6.69
CA HIS A 254 -10.61 9.82 -6.51
C HIS A 254 -10.64 10.75 -5.32
N THR A 255 -11.76 10.99 -4.66
CA THR A 255 -11.91 12.01 -3.61
C THR A 255 -12.69 11.46 -2.42
N THR A 256 -12.06 11.51 -1.24
CA THR A 256 -12.62 11.00 0.00
C THR A 256 -12.38 11.96 1.17
N VAL A 257 -13.34 12.00 2.10
CA VAL A 257 -13.21 12.69 3.39
C VAL A 257 -12.99 11.65 4.47
N ALA A 258 -11.87 11.77 5.18
CA ALA A 258 -11.48 10.85 6.24
C ALA A 258 -11.21 11.60 7.54
N LEU A 259 -11.56 10.99 8.66
CA LEU A 259 -11.13 11.41 9.99
C LEU A 259 -10.01 10.48 10.44
N GLN A 260 -8.87 11.06 10.82
CA GLN A 260 -7.73 10.31 11.30
C GLN A 260 -7.19 10.86 12.62
N SER A 261 -6.66 9.98 13.46
CA SER A 261 -5.95 10.40 14.67
C SER A 261 -4.51 10.75 14.33
N LEU A 262 -3.98 11.82 14.91
CA LEU A 262 -2.57 12.16 14.81
C LEU A 262 -1.76 11.36 15.85
N PRO A 263 -0.64 10.73 15.45
CA PRO A 263 0.18 9.99 16.39
C PRO A 263 0.74 10.92 17.46
N ALA A 264 0.52 10.58 18.73
CA ALA A 264 1.00 11.32 19.89
C ALA A 264 2.06 10.51 20.68
N PRO A 265 3.00 11.17 21.38
CA PRO A 265 4.08 10.48 22.12
C PRO A 265 3.57 9.52 23.20
N ASP A 266 2.39 9.80 23.77
CA ASP A 266 1.70 9.01 24.77
C ASP A 266 0.84 7.88 24.17
N ASN A 267 0.88 7.68 22.84
CA ASN A 267 -0.03 6.81 22.07
C ASN A 267 -1.52 7.17 22.24
N SER A 268 -1.82 8.42 22.61
CA SER A 268 -3.17 8.95 22.58
C SER A 268 -3.68 9.08 21.15
N VAL A 269 -4.97 8.85 20.97
CA VAL A 269 -5.73 9.09 19.72
C VAL A 269 -6.66 10.30 19.86
N ALA A 270 -6.47 11.11 20.91
CA ALA A 270 -7.33 12.25 21.20
C ALA A 270 -7.17 13.39 20.18
N ARG A 271 -5.99 13.52 19.56
CA ARG A 271 -5.77 14.50 18.49
C ARG A 271 -6.29 13.92 17.19
N ARG A 272 -7.24 14.61 16.57
CA ARG A 272 -7.88 14.18 15.33
C ARG A 272 -7.73 15.26 14.27
N CYS A 273 -7.61 14.84 13.04
CA CYS A 273 -7.57 15.69 11.87
C CYS A 273 -8.60 15.17 10.87
N LEU A 274 -9.49 16.07 10.43
CA LEU A 274 -10.36 15.80 9.30
C LEU A 274 -9.56 16.12 8.04
N THR A 275 -9.51 15.17 7.10
CA THR A 275 -8.69 15.27 5.90
C THR A 275 -9.56 15.04 4.66
N LEU A 276 -9.50 15.98 3.72
CA LEU A 276 -9.99 15.78 2.36
C LEU A 276 -8.82 15.26 1.53
N ALA A 277 -8.93 14.02 1.05
CA ALA A 277 -7.93 13.37 0.23
C ALA A 277 -8.43 13.33 -1.21
N SER A 278 -7.58 13.69 -2.17
CA SER A 278 -7.88 13.58 -3.60
C SER A 278 -6.69 12.99 -4.37
N LYS A 279 -6.95 11.97 -5.17
CA LYS A 279 -6.03 11.35 -6.12
C LYS A 279 -6.06 12.13 -7.42
N ILE A 280 -4.92 12.66 -7.82
CA ILE A 280 -4.80 13.53 -8.98
C ILE A 280 -3.80 12.90 -9.95
N SER A 281 -4.21 12.76 -11.21
CA SER A 281 -3.37 12.31 -12.31
C SER A 281 -3.02 13.48 -13.22
N MET A 282 -1.73 13.75 -13.43
CA MET A 282 -1.27 14.81 -14.32
C MET A 282 -0.82 14.26 -15.67
N ASP A 283 -1.58 14.54 -16.72
CA ASP A 283 -1.23 14.21 -18.11
C ASP A 283 -0.91 15.49 -18.89
N GLY A 284 0.31 16.00 -18.72
CA GLY A 284 0.78 17.20 -19.44
C GLY A 284 1.79 16.93 -20.56
N GLU A 285 2.73 16.01 -20.34
CA GLU A 285 3.87 15.76 -21.24
C GLU A 285 4.26 14.26 -21.32
N GLY A 286 3.33 13.34 -21.00
CA GLY A 286 3.53 11.90 -21.19
C GLY A 286 4.22 11.15 -20.04
N ARG A 287 4.17 11.68 -18.81
CA ARG A 287 4.54 10.92 -17.60
C ARG A 287 3.33 10.88 -16.67
N LEU A 288 2.68 9.71 -16.61
CA LEU A 288 1.65 9.41 -15.62
C LEU A 288 2.24 9.58 -14.22
N CYS A 289 1.85 10.67 -13.56
CA CYS A 289 2.13 10.90 -12.15
C CYS A 289 0.82 10.88 -11.38
N VAL A 290 0.76 10.02 -10.36
CA VAL A 290 -0.35 9.96 -9.41
C VAL A 290 0.10 10.65 -8.14
N ASP A 291 -0.48 11.82 -7.86
CA ASP A 291 -0.26 12.56 -6.63
C ASP A 291 -1.50 12.43 -5.72
N ILE A 292 -1.29 12.37 -4.41
CA ILE A 292 -2.37 12.38 -3.41
C ILE A 292 -2.31 13.71 -2.68
N LEU A 293 -3.32 14.55 -2.91
CA LEU A 293 -3.50 15.82 -2.21
C LEU A 293 -4.25 15.54 -0.91
N LEU A 294 -3.63 15.85 0.23
CA LEU A 294 -4.24 15.78 1.56
C LEU A 294 -4.44 17.18 2.11
N LEU A 295 -5.70 17.59 2.29
CA LEU A 295 -6.08 18.87 2.84
C LEU A 295 -6.60 18.68 4.27
N GLY A 296 -5.86 19.20 5.24
CA GLY A 296 -6.32 19.24 6.63
C GLY A 296 -7.42 20.28 6.80
N ILE A 297 -8.64 19.82 7.10
CA ILE A 297 -9.78 20.69 7.38
C ILE A 297 -9.65 21.17 8.82
N LYS A 298 -9.46 22.48 9.01
CA LYS A 298 -9.43 23.08 10.34
C LYS A 298 -10.81 22.95 10.99
N PRO A 299 -10.88 22.49 12.25
CA PRO A 299 -12.13 22.53 12.97
C PRO A 299 -12.60 23.99 13.12
N PRO A 300 -13.92 24.24 13.17
CA PRO A 300 -14.46 25.56 13.47
C PRO A 300 -13.86 26.12 14.76
N GLU A 301 -13.63 27.44 14.82
CA GLU A 301 -12.95 28.09 15.96
C GLU A 301 -13.64 27.81 17.30
N ASP A 302 -14.96 27.63 17.29
CA ASP A 302 -15.78 27.31 18.47
C ASP A 302 -15.43 25.95 19.09
N MET A 303 -14.94 25.00 18.29
CA MET A 303 -14.45 23.68 18.75
C MET A 303 -12.97 23.71 19.14
N ALA A 304 -12.18 24.59 18.51
CA ALA A 304 -10.76 24.77 18.83
C ALA A 304 -10.56 25.37 20.24
N GLN A 305 -11.55 26.08 20.78
CA GLN A 305 -11.49 26.63 22.14
C GLN A 305 -11.74 25.58 23.25
N GLN A 306 -12.41 24.47 22.95
CA GLN A 306 -12.67 23.40 23.93
C GLN A 306 -11.51 22.41 24.06
N SER A 307 -10.69 22.29 23.03
CA SER A 307 -9.50 21.45 23.01
C SER A 307 -8.30 22.37 22.98
N GLY A 308 -7.64 22.59 24.14
CA GLY A 308 -6.46 23.47 24.27
C GLY A 308 -5.26 23.01 23.42
N ALA A 309 -5.37 23.11 22.10
CA ALA A 309 -4.42 22.67 21.12
C ALA A 309 -4.20 23.81 20.11
N GLN A 310 -3.41 24.79 20.54
CA GLN A 310 -2.52 25.47 19.61
C GLN A 310 -1.56 24.43 18.99
N LEU A 311 -1.15 24.72 17.75
CA LEU A 311 -0.18 23.99 16.90
C LEU A 311 -0.77 22.99 15.91
N VAL A 312 -1.32 23.52 14.81
CA VAL A 312 -0.87 23.17 13.45
C VAL A 312 -0.97 24.45 12.59
N GLN A 313 -0.05 25.39 12.79
CA GLN A 313 0.13 26.53 11.86
C GLN A 313 1.42 26.43 11.05
N ASP A 314 2.34 25.51 11.37
CA ASP A 314 3.68 25.46 10.75
C ASP A 314 3.94 24.21 9.89
N LEU A 315 2.91 23.69 9.22
CA LEU A 315 3.09 22.64 8.19
C LEU A 315 2.33 23.01 6.91
N TYR A 316 2.67 24.16 6.35
CA TYR A 316 2.50 24.50 4.93
C TYR A 316 3.69 25.34 4.48
#